data_AF-A0A535X6U8-F1
#
_entry.id   AF-A0A535X6U8-F1
#
_cell.length_a   1.000
_cell.length_b   1.000
_cell.length_c   1.000
_cell.angle_alpha   90.00
_cell.angle_beta   90.00
_cell.angle_gamma   90.00
#
_symmetry.space_group_name_H-M   'P 1'
#
loop_
_entity.id
_entity.type
_entity.pdbx_description
1 polymer ?
#
loop_
_entity_poly.entity_id
_entity_poly.type
_entity_poly.pdbx_seq_one_letter_code
_entity_poly.pdbx_strand_id
1 'polypeptide(L)'
;EPTTGLDPQARHLVWDRLYRLKQRGVTIVLTTHYMDEAEQLCDRLVVMDKAKIVASGSPRKLIDQYSTREVLELRFSIDAPPSLDGKFEGLADRVEVLPDRVLLYTQDGE
;
A
#
# COMPACT_ATOMS: atom_id res chain seq x y z
N GLU A 1 -16.77 -2.76 5.48
CA GLU A 1 -16.27 -2.81 4.09
C GLU A 1 -17.43 -2.77 3.09
N PRO A 2 -17.66 -1.62 2.42
CA PRO A 2 -18.82 -1.42 1.56
C PRO A 2 -18.65 -1.99 0.13
N THR A 3 -17.44 -2.38 -0.27
CA THR A 3 -17.12 -2.81 -1.64
C THR A 3 -16.61 -4.25 -1.74
N THR A 4 -16.64 -5.00 -0.64
CA THR A 4 -16.20 -6.41 -0.61
C THR A 4 -17.15 -7.26 -1.45
N GLY A 5 -16.60 -8.04 -2.37
CA GLY A 5 -17.38 -8.89 -3.29
C GLY A 5 -18.00 -8.16 -4.49
N LEU A 6 -17.78 -6.84 -4.63
CA LEU A 6 -18.18 -6.09 -5.82
C LEU A 6 -17.15 -6.26 -6.93
N ASP A 7 -17.64 -6.33 -8.17
CA ASP A 7 -16.80 -6.21 -9.35
C ASP A 7 -16.20 -4.79 -9.45
N PRO A 8 -15.14 -4.59 -10.27
CA PRO A 8 -14.47 -3.30 -10.38
C PRO A 8 -15.40 -2.12 -10.76
N GLN A 9 -16.43 -2.34 -11.59
CA GLN A 9 -17.33 -1.28 -12.03
C GLN A 9 -18.29 -0.89 -10.90
N ALA A 10 -18.88 -1.87 -10.22
CA ALA A 10 -19.75 -1.62 -9.07
C ALA A 10 -19.01 -0.90 -7.93
N ARG A 11 -17.74 -1.24 -7.69
CA ARG A 11 -16.88 -0.55 -6.73
C ARG A 11 -16.75 0.94 -7.04
N HIS A 12 -16.46 1.28 -8.30
CA HIS A 12 -16.32 2.67 -8.73
C HIS A 12 -17.61 3.47 -8.53
N LEU A 13 -18.76 2.86 -8.80
CA LEU A 13 -20.09 3.44 -8.55
C LEU A 13 -20.34 3.74 -7.06
N VAL A 14 -19.88 2.88 -6.16
CA VAL A 14 -19.95 3.11 -4.71
C VAL A 14 -19.07 4.28 -4.32
N TRP A 15 -17.83 4.31 -4.83
CA TRP A 15 -16.87 5.38 -4.55
C TRP A 15 -17.41 6.75 -4.98
N ASP A 16 -17.98 6.84 -6.19
CA ASP A 16 -18.62 8.06 -6.69
C ASP A 16 -19.74 8.58 -5.78
N ARG A 17 -20.56 7.67 -5.25
CA ARG A 17 -21.65 8.03 -4.33
C ARG A 17 -21.11 8.53 -2.99
N LEU A 18 -20.12 7.85 -2.42
CA LEU A 18 -19.48 8.27 -1.18
C LEU A 18 -18.82 9.64 -1.35
N TYR A 19 -18.15 9.87 -2.48
CA TYR A 19 -17.53 11.15 -2.80
C TYR A 19 -18.56 12.28 -2.89
N ARG A 20 -19.71 12.06 -3.55
CA ARG A 20 -20.81 13.06 -3.59
C ARG A 20 -21.40 13.35 -2.21
N LEU A 21 -21.53 12.35 -1.35
CA LEU A 21 -22.00 12.55 0.02
C LEU A 21 -21.02 13.40 0.83
N LYS A 22 -19.73 13.08 0.73
CA LYS A 22 -18.64 13.87 1.32
C LYS A 22 -18.68 15.33 0.86
N GLN A 23 -18.84 15.59 -0.45
CA GLN A 23 -18.97 16.95 -0.98
C GLN A 23 -20.17 17.72 -0.45
N ARG A 24 -21.23 17.03 -0.03
CA ARG A 24 -22.40 17.64 0.63
C ARG A 24 -22.20 17.90 2.13
N GLY A 25 -20.99 17.67 2.65
CA GLY A 25 -20.66 17.86 4.07
C GLY A 25 -21.05 16.69 4.97
N VAL A 26 -21.41 15.53 4.40
CA VAL A 26 -21.71 14.33 5.20
C VAL A 26 -20.42 13.76 5.77
N THR A 27 -20.38 13.56 7.09
CA THR A 27 -19.27 12.83 7.73
C THR A 27 -19.47 11.33 7.53
N ILE A 28 -18.46 10.67 6.97
CA ILE A 28 -18.49 9.24 6.65
C ILE A 28 -17.40 8.54 7.45
N VAL A 29 -17.77 7.47 8.15
CA VAL A 29 -16.82 6.53 8.75
C VAL A 29 -16.79 5.28 7.90
N LEU A 30 -15.62 4.97 7.35
CA LEU A 30 -15.40 3.85 6.45
C LEU A 30 -14.40 2.88 7.06
N THR A 31 -14.66 1.58 6.91
CA THR A 31 -13.69 0.52 7.17
C THR A 31 -13.41 -0.23 5.87
N THR A 32 -12.14 -0.37 5.53
CA THR A 32 -11.67 -1.07 4.33
C THR A 32 -10.29 -1.66 4.58
N HIS A 33 -10.01 -2.81 3.96
CA HIS A 33 -8.66 -3.38 3.84
C HIS A 33 -8.02 -3.04 2.49
N TYR A 34 -8.74 -2.41 1.56
CA TYR A 34 -8.20 -1.99 0.27
C TYR A 34 -7.52 -0.63 0.41
N MET A 35 -6.20 -0.59 0.18
CA MET A 35 -5.42 0.65 0.33
C MET A 35 -5.83 1.71 -0.69
N ASP A 36 -6.16 1.34 -1.93
CA ASP A 36 -6.65 2.28 -2.95
C ASP A 36 -7.94 2.98 -2.51
N GLU A 37 -8.85 2.27 -1.84
CA GLU A 37 -10.08 2.85 -1.31
C GLU A 37 -9.79 3.83 -0.16
N ALA A 38 -8.89 3.43 0.74
CA ALA A 38 -8.45 4.24 1.85
C ALA A 38 -7.78 5.53 1.37
N GLU A 39 -6.96 5.46 0.32
CA GLU A 39 -6.28 6.63 -0.26
C GLU A 39 -7.26 7.56 -0.96
N GLN A 40 -8.18 7.04 -1.77
CA GLN A 40 -9.07 7.88 -2.59
C GLN A 40 -10.22 8.53 -1.81
N LEU A 41 -10.76 7.86 -0.79
CA LEU A 41 -11.99 8.33 -0.12
C LEU A 41 -11.72 9.08 1.19
N CYS A 42 -10.67 8.72 1.93
CA CYS A 42 -10.47 9.20 3.29
C CYS A 42 -9.64 10.49 3.37
N ASP A 43 -10.10 11.47 4.13
CA ASP A 43 -9.28 12.65 4.51
C ASP A 43 -8.29 12.30 5.63
N ARG A 44 -8.67 11.34 6.47
CA ARG A 44 -7.90 10.83 7.60
C ARG A 44 -8.02 9.32 7.67
N LEU A 45 -6.89 8.66 7.82
CA LEU A 45 -6.76 7.23 8.05
C LEU A 45 -6.37 6.94 9.49
N VAL A 46 -6.84 5.79 9.97
CA VAL A 46 -6.48 5.18 11.23
C VAL A 46 -6.18 3.72 10.94
N VAL A 47 -4.94 3.31 11.19
CA VAL A 47 -4.52 1.91 11.06
C VAL A 47 -4.64 1.25 12.42
N MET A 48 -5.35 0.12 12.46
CA MET A 48 -5.54 -0.66 13.67
C MET A 48 -4.87 -2.03 13.55
N ASP A 49 -4.07 -2.39 14.55
CA ASP A 49 -3.54 -3.74 14.73
C ASP A 49 -3.79 -4.17 16.18
N LYS A 50 -4.24 -5.42 16.39
CA LYS A 50 -4.54 -5.99 17.71
C LYS A 50 -5.34 -5.06 18.64
N ALA A 51 -6.41 -4.48 18.10
CA ALA A 51 -7.30 -3.52 18.78
C ALA A 51 -6.61 -2.23 19.29
N LYS A 52 -5.44 -1.87 18.76
CA LYS A 52 -4.72 -0.64 19.05
C LYS A 52 -4.57 0.20 17.78
N ILE A 53 -4.62 1.52 17.94
CA ILE A 53 -4.27 2.44 16.86
C ILE A 53 -2.74 2.47 16.76
N VAL A 54 -2.21 2.01 15.61
CA VAL A 54 -0.77 1.97 15.36
C VAL A 54 -0.28 3.14 14.50
N ALA A 55 -1.17 3.74 13.72
CA ALA A 55 -0.89 4.94 12.94
C ALA A 55 -2.16 5.75 12.71
N SER A 56 -2.04 7.09 12.60
CA SER A 56 -3.14 7.94 12.17
C SER A 56 -2.64 9.23 11.51
N GLY A 57 -3.35 9.71 10.50
CA GLY A 57 -2.95 10.89 9.73
C GLY A 57 -3.70 10.97 8.41
N SER A 58 -3.34 11.94 7.55
CA SER A 58 -3.78 11.90 6.16
C SER A 58 -3.11 10.74 5.41
N PRO A 59 -3.72 10.18 4.36
CA PRO A 59 -3.11 9.12 3.55
C PRO A 59 -1.67 9.47 3.12
N ARG A 60 -1.48 10.66 2.55
CA ARG A 60 -0.16 11.15 2.11
C ARG A 60 0.87 11.17 3.23
N LYS A 61 0.52 11.65 4.43
CA LYS A 61 1.44 11.68 5.57
C LYS A 61 1.86 10.27 5.99
N LEU A 62 0.93 9.32 5.98
CA LEU A 62 1.24 7.94 6.33
C LEU A 62 2.11 7.27 5.26
N ILE A 63 1.86 7.54 3.97
CA ILE A 63 2.71 7.06 2.88
C ILE A 63 4.13 7.60 3.04
N ASP A 64 4.28 8.91 3.21
CA ASP A 64 5.59 9.56 3.38
C ASP A 64 6.36 9.04 4.61
N GLN A 65 5.66 8.62 5.66
CA GLN A 65 6.26 8.16 6.91
C GLN A 65 6.61 6.66 6.90
N TYR A 66 5.80 5.82 6.25
CA TYR A 66 5.87 4.36 6.40
C TYR A 66 6.19 3.61 5.10
N SER A 67 6.04 4.24 3.93
CA SER A 67 6.39 3.61 2.66
C SER A 67 7.82 3.94 2.28
N THR A 68 8.59 2.91 1.90
CA THR A 68 9.84 3.15 1.15
C THR A 68 9.49 3.77 -0.20
N ARG A 69 10.31 4.71 -0.66
CA ARG A 69 10.04 5.46 -1.90
C ARG A 69 10.09 4.57 -3.13
N GLU A 70 11.10 3.72 -3.21
CA GLU A 70 11.35 2.92 -4.41
C GLU A 70 11.61 1.47 -4.03
N VAL A 71 11.10 0.57 -4.88
CA VAL A 71 11.30 -0.86 -4.76
C VAL A 71 11.74 -1.39 -6.11
N LEU A 72 12.98 -1.88 -6.19
CA LEU A 72 13.49 -2.54 -7.38
C LEU A 72 13.16 -4.04 -7.31
N GLU A 73 12.39 -4.53 -8.27
CA GLU A 73 12.07 -5.96 -8.43
C GLU A 73 13.00 -6.60 -9.45
N LEU A 74 13.88 -7.49 -8.99
CA LEU A 74 14.76 -8.30 -9.85
C LEU A 74 14.14 -9.69 -10.01
N ARG A 75 13.82 -10.09 -11.25
CA ARG A 75 13.24 -11.41 -11.55
C ARG A 75 14.30 -12.38 -12.06
N PHE A 76 14.27 -13.60 -11.55
CA PHE A 76 15.20 -14.66 -11.90
C PHE A 76 14.46 -15.85 -12.52
N SER A 77 15.14 -16.59 -13.38
CA SER A 77 14.63 -17.88 -13.86
C SER A 77 14.68 -18.91 -12.73
N ILE A 78 13.65 -19.76 -12.64
CA ILE A 78 13.48 -20.75 -11.56
C ILE A 78 14.68 -21.71 -11.46
N ASP A 79 15.37 -21.95 -12.58
CA ASP A 79 16.50 -22.88 -12.68
C ASP A 79 17.83 -22.30 -12.14
N ALA A 80 17.85 -21.01 -11.77
CA ALA A 80 19.01 -20.34 -11.21
C ALA A 80 18.55 -19.49 -10.02
N PRO A 81 18.35 -20.10 -8.82
CA PRO A 81 18.09 -19.32 -7.62
C PRO A 81 19.24 -18.32 -7.45
N PRO A 82 18.93 -17.05 -7.17
CA PRO A 82 19.96 -16.03 -7.16
C PRO A 82 20.91 -16.32 -5.98
N SER A 83 22.18 -16.63 -6.28
CA SER A 83 23.24 -16.53 -5.28
C SER A 83 23.54 -15.04 -5.12
N LEU A 84 23.02 -14.49 -4.02
CA LEU A 84 23.05 -13.05 -3.73
C LEU A 84 24.13 -12.65 -2.74
N ASP A 85 24.98 -13.60 -2.32
CA ASP A 85 25.99 -13.44 -1.27
C ASP A 85 26.75 -12.12 -1.45
N GLY A 86 26.43 -11.14 -0.60
CA GLY A 86 27.06 -9.82 -0.52
C GLY A 86 26.73 -8.83 -1.64
N LYS A 87 25.99 -9.19 -2.70
CA LYS A 87 25.80 -8.32 -3.87
C LYS A 87 24.89 -7.12 -3.64
N PHE A 88 24.02 -7.17 -2.63
CA PHE A 88 23.08 -6.10 -2.29
C PHE A 88 23.39 -5.43 -0.95
N GLU A 89 24.51 -5.77 -0.32
CA GLU A 89 24.94 -5.10 0.92
C GLU A 89 25.22 -3.61 0.62
N GLY A 90 24.48 -2.74 1.29
CA GLY A 90 24.62 -1.28 1.16
C GLY A 90 23.86 -0.65 -0.01
N LEU A 91 23.15 -1.43 -0.84
CA LEU A 91 22.34 -0.91 -1.96
C LEU A 91 20.87 -0.67 -1.61
N ALA A 92 20.39 -1.24 -0.50
CA ALA A 92 18.99 -1.14 -0.08
C ALA A 92 18.88 -1.12 1.44
N ASP A 93 17.91 -0.36 1.95
CA ASP A 93 17.56 -0.31 3.38
C ASP A 93 16.95 -1.65 3.85
N ARG A 94 16.30 -2.37 2.91
CA ARG A 94 15.73 -3.68 3.15
C ARG A 94 15.77 -4.53 1.87
N VAL A 95 16.07 -5.81 2.04
CA VAL A 95 16.08 -6.81 0.96
C VAL A 95 15.11 -7.93 1.32
N GLU A 96 14.23 -8.28 0.39
CA GLU A 96 13.29 -9.40 0.54
C GLU A 96 13.51 -10.40 -0.59
N VAL A 97 13.90 -11.62 -0.24
CA VAL A 97 14.20 -12.70 -1.20
C VAL A 97 12.99 -13.62 -1.28
N LEU A 98 12.44 -13.74 -2.49
CA LEU A 98 11.34 -14.63 -2.85
C LEU A 98 11.87 -15.71 -3.80
N PRO A 99 11.12 -16.80 -4.04
CA PRO A 99 11.60 -17.92 -4.87
C PRO A 99 11.97 -17.55 -6.31
N ASP A 100 11.28 -16.58 -6.90
CA ASP A 100 11.42 -16.17 -8.31
C ASP A 100 11.90 -14.72 -8.49
N ARG A 101 12.07 -13.98 -7.40
CA ARG A 101 12.39 -12.55 -7.44
C ARG A 101 13.06 -12.05 -6.16
N VAL A 102 13.70 -10.89 -6.25
CA VAL A 102 14.26 -10.16 -5.12
C VAL A 102 13.69 -8.74 -5.13
N LEU A 103 13.22 -8.27 -3.99
CA LEU A 103 12.75 -6.90 -3.78
C LEU A 103 13.80 -6.14 -3.00
N LEU A 104 14.29 -5.05 -3.58
CA LEU A 104 15.25 -4.14 -2.96
C LEU A 104 14.52 -2.83 -2.64
N TYR A 105 14.36 -2.53 -1.35
CA TYR A 105 13.71 -1.32 -0.86
C TYR A 105 14.78 -0.25 -0.68
N THR A 106 14.76 0.80 -1.50
CA THR A 106 15.76 1.86 -1.53
C THR A 106 15.12 3.25 -1.57
N GLN A 107 15.87 4.27 -1.17
CA GLN A 107 15.46 5.67 -1.33
C GLN A 107 15.88 6.27 -2.66
N ASP A 108 16.79 5.59 -3.36
CA ASP A 108 17.35 5.98 -4.66
C ASP A 108 17.50 4.72 -5.53
N GLY A 109 16.72 4.67 -6.62
CA GLY A 109 16.61 3.55 -7.54
C GLY A 109 17.29 3.77 -8.90
N GLU A 110 17.96 4.91 -9.10
CA GLU A 110 18.91 5.13 -10.22
C GLU A 110 20.29 4.52 -9.92
#